data_AF-A0A7J9KD24-F1
#
_entry.id   AF-A0A7J9KD24-F1
#
_cell.length_a   1.000
_cell.length_b   1.000
_cell.length_c   1.000
_cell.angle_alpha   90.00
_cell.angle_beta   90.00
_cell.angle_gamma   90.00
#
_symmetry.space_group_name_H-M   'P 1'
#
loop_
_entity.id
_entity.type
_entity.pdbx_description
1 polymer ?
#
loop_
_entity_poly.entity_id
_entity_poly.type
_entity_poly.pdbx_seq_one_letter_code
_entity_poly.pdbx_strand_id
1 'polypeptide(L)'
;MSVDAKIEFPVIEFRSSDLERGTNGWYRLCKKVREACEIFGCFEVVYDTISTKVREEMFRLMKELVEVPVERKQKNTSPLPYHGWVGPCAQVSLLYEGFGLGHVSNYDSVKNFAQLMWPEGHPRFCYGLAEDSLKINYTTSMRMMKYMAPPPGEYETGLFAHTDKPVSTIICEDQVPGLEIEVKDGQWIKLTNLSPSSFVFMVGDPLK
;
A
#
# COMPACT_ATOMS: atom_id res chain seq x y z
N MET A 1 15.68 -17.87 31.21
CA MET A 1 16.30 -17.99 29.87
C MET A 1 15.15 -18.12 28.89
N SER A 2 14.62 -17.00 28.40
CA SER A 2 13.59 -17.02 27.37
C SER A 2 14.25 -17.44 26.07
N VAL A 3 13.68 -18.44 25.42
CA VAL A 3 14.02 -18.77 24.04
C VAL A 3 13.60 -17.54 23.21
N ASP A 4 14.54 -16.89 22.55
CA ASP A 4 14.26 -15.89 21.51
C ASP A 4 13.54 -16.60 20.38
N ALA A 5 12.23 -16.77 20.53
CA ALA A 5 11.37 -17.29 19.48
C ALA A 5 11.40 -16.26 18.36
N LYS A 6 12.09 -16.61 17.26
CA LYS A 6 12.09 -15.82 16.04
C LYS A 6 10.63 -15.65 15.61
N ILE A 7 10.13 -14.42 15.66
CA ILE A 7 8.78 -14.11 15.22
C ILE A 7 8.70 -14.39 13.72
N GLU A 8 7.89 -15.36 13.34
CA GLU A 8 7.64 -15.69 11.94
C GLU A 8 6.45 -14.87 11.44
N PHE A 9 6.71 -13.98 10.49
CA PHE A 9 5.67 -13.14 9.91
C PHE A 9 4.66 -14.01 9.12
N PRO A 10 3.34 -13.87 9.34
CA PRO A 10 2.36 -14.73 8.70
C PRO A 10 2.30 -14.47 7.20
N VAL A 11 2.49 -15.55 6.42
CA VAL A 11 2.28 -15.57 4.97
C VAL A 11 1.05 -16.42 4.67
N ILE A 12 0.05 -15.83 4.02
CA ILE A 12 -1.22 -16.49 3.71
C ILE A 12 -1.43 -16.50 2.20
N GLU A 13 -1.52 -17.71 1.66
CA GLU A 13 -1.81 -17.95 0.24
C GLU A 13 -3.33 -18.00 0.01
N PHE A 14 -3.82 -17.19 -0.94
CA PHE A 14 -5.22 -17.10 -1.31
C PHE A 14 -5.47 -17.87 -2.61
N ARG A 15 -5.65 -19.19 -2.51
CA ARG A 15 -5.93 -20.01 -3.70
C ARG A 15 -7.38 -19.87 -4.11
N SER A 16 -7.67 -19.84 -5.41
CA SER A 16 -9.05 -19.72 -5.91
C SER A 16 -9.99 -20.80 -5.33
N SER A 17 -9.48 -22.01 -5.09
CA SER A 17 -10.23 -23.12 -4.47
C SER A 17 -10.65 -22.86 -3.02
N ASP A 18 -9.90 -22.02 -2.29
CA ASP A 18 -10.18 -21.69 -0.89
C ASP A 18 -11.10 -20.46 -0.76
N LEU A 19 -11.44 -19.78 -1.87
CA LEU A 19 -12.28 -18.57 -1.88
C LEU A 19 -13.78 -18.87 -2.01
N GLU A 20 -14.15 -20.13 -2.26
CA GLU A 20 -15.55 -20.54 -2.37
C GLU A 20 -16.22 -20.61 -0.98
N ARG A 21 -17.11 -19.64 -0.71
CA ARG A 21 -17.80 -19.51 0.58
C ARG A 21 -18.55 -20.79 0.97
N GLY A 22 -18.40 -21.20 2.22
CA GLY A 22 -19.08 -22.37 2.79
C GLY A 22 -18.32 -23.69 2.60
N THR A 23 -17.21 -23.68 1.86
CA THR A 23 -16.33 -24.85 1.76
C THR A 23 -15.39 -24.96 2.98
N ASN A 24 -14.85 -26.16 3.21
CA ASN A 24 -13.83 -26.37 4.24
C ASN A 24 -12.56 -25.53 3.98
N GLY A 25 -12.21 -25.28 2.71
CA GLY A 25 -11.10 -24.41 2.33
C GLY A 25 -11.33 -22.98 2.82
N TRP A 26 -12.50 -22.43 2.52
CA TRP A 26 -12.93 -21.10 2.97
C TRP A 26 -12.88 -20.94 4.49
N TYR A 27 -13.43 -21.90 5.25
CA TYR A 27 -13.41 -21.82 6.72
C TYR A 27 -11.97 -21.85 7.29
N ARG A 28 -11.09 -22.68 6.71
CA ARG A 28 -9.67 -22.73 7.11
C ARG A 28 -8.96 -21.42 6.79
N LEU A 29 -9.21 -20.84 5.61
CA LEU A 29 -8.65 -19.56 5.21
C LEU A 29 -9.12 -18.44 6.13
N CYS A 30 -10.43 -18.32 6.41
CA CYS A 30 -10.97 -17.35 7.34
C CYS A 30 -10.36 -17.46 8.74
N LYS A 31 -10.14 -18.68 9.23
CA LYS A 31 -9.49 -18.93 10.52
C LYS A 31 -8.06 -18.39 10.52
N LYS A 32 -7.26 -18.72 9.50
CA LYS A 32 -5.87 -18.22 9.36
C LYS A 32 -5.82 -16.69 9.29
N VAL A 33 -6.68 -16.07 8.48
CA VAL A 33 -6.76 -14.61 8.35
C VAL A 33 -7.11 -13.97 9.69
N ARG A 34 -8.10 -14.52 10.41
CA ARG A 34 -8.47 -14.01 11.74
C ARG A 34 -7.31 -14.10 12.73
N GLU A 35 -6.66 -15.25 12.82
CA GLU A 35 -5.53 -15.46 13.73
C GLU A 35 -4.38 -14.50 13.42
N ALA A 36 -4.05 -14.30 12.14
CA ALA A 36 -3.02 -13.33 11.74
C ALA A 36 -3.41 -11.89 12.10
N CYS A 37 -4.65 -11.48 11.84
CA CYS A 37 -5.15 -10.17 12.25
C CYS A 37 -5.12 -9.97 13.77
N GLU A 38 -5.55 -10.96 14.56
CA GLU A 38 -5.61 -10.87 16.02
C GLU A 38 -4.24 -10.88 16.69
N ILE A 39 -3.25 -11.54 16.09
CA ILE A 39 -1.90 -11.69 16.66
C ILE A 39 -0.96 -10.59 16.17
N PHE A 40 -0.96 -10.32 14.86
CA PHE A 40 0.00 -9.44 14.20
C PHE A 40 -0.61 -8.12 13.70
N GLY A 41 -1.93 -8.04 13.58
CA GLY A 41 -2.60 -6.91 12.92
C GLY A 41 -2.35 -6.83 11.42
N CYS A 42 -1.66 -7.81 10.84
CA CYS A 42 -1.23 -7.82 9.44
C CYS A 42 -0.74 -9.20 8.99
N PHE A 43 -0.58 -9.37 7.67
CA PHE A 43 0.04 -10.56 7.06
C PHE A 43 0.44 -10.31 5.61
N GLU A 44 1.38 -11.12 5.10
CA GLU A 44 1.68 -11.19 3.67
C GLU A 44 0.60 -12.00 2.95
N VAL A 45 0.04 -11.43 1.89
CA VAL A 45 -0.95 -12.02 1.00
C VAL A 45 -0.25 -12.51 -0.26
N VAL A 46 -0.25 -13.82 -0.48
CA VAL A 46 0.18 -14.41 -1.75
C VAL A 46 -1.05 -14.70 -2.59
N TYR A 47 -1.17 -14.04 -3.75
CA TYR A 47 -2.29 -14.21 -4.67
C TYR A 47 -1.78 -14.30 -6.11
N ASP A 48 -1.70 -15.54 -6.61
CA ASP A 48 -1.09 -15.89 -7.91
C ASP A 48 -1.86 -15.35 -9.13
N THR A 49 -3.11 -14.96 -8.95
CA THR A 49 -3.97 -14.47 -10.02
C THR A 49 -3.58 -13.06 -10.49
N ILE A 50 -2.92 -12.26 -9.65
CA ILE A 50 -2.43 -10.94 -10.06
C ILE A 50 -1.07 -11.11 -10.75
N SER A 51 -1.03 -10.81 -12.05
CA SER A 51 0.21 -10.87 -12.82
C SER A 51 1.25 -9.86 -12.30
N THR A 52 2.51 -10.29 -12.21
CA THR A 52 3.64 -9.39 -11.89
C THR A 52 3.76 -8.22 -12.85
N LYS A 53 3.28 -8.37 -14.09
CA LYS A 53 3.24 -7.30 -15.10
C LYS A 53 2.39 -6.11 -14.67
N VAL A 54 1.30 -6.34 -13.92
CA VAL A 54 0.44 -5.26 -13.40
C VAL A 54 1.23 -4.45 -12.37
N ARG A 55 1.97 -5.13 -11.49
CA ARG A 55 2.85 -4.50 -10.50
C ARG A 55 3.97 -3.70 -11.19
N GLU A 56 4.68 -4.30 -12.14
CA GLU A 56 5.73 -3.64 -12.91
C GLU A 56 5.21 -2.38 -13.62
N GLU A 57 4.04 -2.48 -14.23
CA GLU A 57 3.36 -1.35 -14.87
C GLU A 57 3.01 -0.25 -13.87
N MET A 58 2.42 -0.61 -12.72
CA MET A 58 2.09 0.34 -11.67
C MET A 58 3.33 1.11 -11.20
N PHE A 59 4.43 0.42 -10.88
CA PHE A 59 5.66 1.09 -10.43
C PHE A 59 6.34 1.91 -11.54
N ARG A 60 6.22 1.49 -12.80
CA ARG A 60 6.67 2.30 -13.95
C ARG A 60 5.90 3.61 -14.04
N LEU A 61 4.57 3.56 -13.95
CA LEU A 61 3.71 4.75 -13.97
C LEU A 61 3.95 5.65 -12.74
N MET A 62 4.21 5.07 -11.56
CA MET A 62 4.58 5.86 -10.39
C MET A 62 5.94 6.55 -10.55
N LYS A 63 6.91 5.91 -11.21
CA LYS A 63 8.20 6.54 -11.57
C LYS A 63 8.00 7.71 -12.53
N GLU A 64 7.06 7.61 -13.47
CA GLU A 64 6.70 8.73 -14.35
C GLU A 64 6.01 9.87 -13.56
N LEU A 65 5.12 9.54 -12.61
CA LEU A 65 4.40 10.51 -11.77
C LEU A 65 5.34 11.35 -10.90
N VAL A 66 6.35 10.74 -10.28
CA VAL A 66 7.29 11.45 -9.39
C VAL A 66 8.28 12.33 -10.15
N GLU A 67 8.34 12.26 -11.48
CA GLU A 67 9.16 13.15 -12.32
C GLU A 67 8.36 14.33 -12.89
N VAL A 68 7.05 14.39 -12.64
CA VAL A 68 6.20 15.52 -13.03
C VAL A 68 6.71 16.83 -12.37
N PRO A 69 6.64 17.99 -13.05
CA PRO A 69 7.03 19.27 -12.44
C PRO A 69 6.29 19.56 -11.12
N VAL A 70 7.01 20.09 -10.13
CA VAL A 70 6.48 20.32 -8.77
C VAL A 70 5.26 21.23 -8.78
N GLU A 71 5.20 22.20 -9.68
CA GLU A 71 4.07 23.14 -9.83
C GLU A 71 2.78 22.42 -10.25
N ARG A 72 2.89 21.28 -10.94
CA ARG A 72 1.72 20.45 -11.29
C ARG A 72 1.35 19.52 -10.16
N LYS A 73 2.34 18.90 -9.51
CA LYS A 73 2.12 18.04 -8.34
C LYS A 73 1.39 18.80 -7.22
N GLN A 74 1.78 20.05 -6.97
CA GLN A 74 1.13 20.96 -6.01
C GLN A 74 -0.34 21.25 -6.31
N LYS A 75 -0.82 21.03 -7.55
CA LYS A 75 -2.25 21.18 -7.88
C LYS A 75 -3.09 20.03 -7.35
N ASN A 76 -2.50 18.88 -7.01
CA ASN A 76 -3.19 17.81 -6.31
C ASN A 76 -3.42 18.22 -4.86
N THR A 77 -4.50 18.94 -4.60
CA THR A 77 -4.86 19.43 -3.27
C THR A 77 -6.08 18.68 -2.73
N SER A 78 -6.18 18.60 -1.42
CA SER A 78 -7.32 18.01 -0.74
C SER A 78 -7.61 18.79 0.54
N PRO A 79 -8.88 18.99 0.93
CA PRO A 79 -9.22 19.56 2.23
C PRO A 79 -8.87 18.61 3.39
N LEU A 80 -8.77 17.31 3.12
CA LEU A 80 -8.33 16.32 4.10
C LEU A 80 -6.80 16.30 4.19
N PRO A 81 -6.23 16.38 5.41
CA PRO A 81 -4.78 16.34 5.62
C PRO A 81 -4.13 15.12 4.97
N TYR A 82 -3.01 15.32 4.28
CA TYR A 82 -2.25 14.24 3.62
C TYR A 82 -2.98 13.50 2.48
N HIS A 83 -4.15 13.95 2.03
CA HIS A 83 -4.89 13.32 0.91
C HIS A 83 -4.63 13.97 -0.46
N GLY A 84 -3.76 14.99 -0.53
CA GLY A 84 -3.25 15.57 -1.77
C GLY A 84 -1.79 15.17 -2.02
N TRP A 85 -1.05 15.98 -2.77
CA TRP A 85 0.39 15.88 -2.84
C TRP A 85 1.05 16.42 -1.58
N VAL A 86 2.01 15.66 -1.07
CA VAL A 86 2.86 16.03 0.06
C VAL A 86 4.30 15.85 -0.41
N GLY A 87 5.01 16.95 -0.57
CA GLY A 87 6.43 16.93 -0.92
C GLY A 87 7.34 16.84 0.32
N PRO A 88 8.67 16.82 0.10
CA PRO A 88 9.66 16.87 1.16
C PRO A 88 9.45 18.08 2.09
N CYS A 89 9.21 17.81 3.37
CA CYS A 89 9.06 18.86 4.38
C CYS A 89 9.48 18.37 5.77
N ALA A 90 9.93 19.30 6.61
CA ALA A 90 10.42 18.98 7.96
C ALA A 90 9.33 18.40 8.88
N GLN A 91 8.05 18.63 8.57
CA GLN A 91 6.91 18.12 9.34
C GLN A 91 6.62 16.64 9.06
N VAL A 92 7.03 16.11 7.91
CA VAL A 92 6.77 14.71 7.51
C VAL A 92 8.09 13.98 7.38
N SER A 93 8.87 14.31 6.36
CA SER A 93 10.25 13.87 6.14
C SER A 93 10.81 14.62 4.93
N LEU A 94 12.12 14.92 4.94
CA LEU A 94 12.81 15.48 3.79
C LEU A 94 13.09 14.44 2.69
N LEU A 95 12.90 13.15 2.99
CA LEU A 95 13.10 12.04 2.05
C LEU A 95 11.79 11.53 1.46
N TYR A 96 10.64 12.09 1.85
CA TYR A 96 9.32 11.61 1.47
C TYR A 96 8.67 12.50 0.40
N GLU A 97 8.03 11.85 -0.57
CA GLU A 97 7.04 12.46 -1.44
C GLU A 97 5.85 11.51 -1.60
N GLY A 98 4.63 12.04 -1.54
CA GLY A 98 3.42 11.23 -1.63
C GLY A 98 2.27 11.91 -2.37
N PHE A 99 1.41 11.10 -2.96
CA PHE A 99 0.17 11.52 -3.63
C PHE A 99 -0.99 10.74 -3.05
N GLY A 100 -1.94 11.43 -2.42
CA GLY A 100 -3.25 10.88 -2.10
C GLY A 100 -4.20 11.01 -3.29
N LEU A 101 -5.00 9.98 -3.53
CA LEU A 101 -6.11 9.99 -4.47
C LEU A 101 -7.32 9.28 -3.84
N GLY A 102 -8.41 10.00 -3.65
CA GLY A 102 -9.68 9.43 -3.19
C GLY A 102 -10.52 8.89 -4.36
N HIS A 103 -11.43 7.97 -4.05
CA HIS A 103 -12.39 7.41 -5.01
C HIS A 103 -11.73 6.81 -6.26
N VAL A 104 -10.64 6.05 -6.09
CA VAL A 104 -9.90 5.45 -7.21
C VAL A 104 -10.69 4.41 -8.00
N SER A 105 -11.80 3.89 -7.45
CA SER A 105 -12.77 3.08 -8.20
C SER A 105 -13.58 3.88 -9.23
N ASN A 106 -13.54 5.21 -9.18
CA ASN A 106 -14.15 6.10 -10.16
C ASN A 106 -13.12 6.51 -11.22
N TYR A 107 -13.35 6.09 -12.46
CA TYR A 107 -12.50 6.43 -13.60
C TYR A 107 -12.34 7.95 -13.79
N ASP A 108 -13.40 8.74 -13.56
CA ASP A 108 -13.32 10.21 -13.71
C ASP A 108 -12.40 10.84 -12.66
N SER A 109 -12.37 10.31 -11.44
CA SER A 109 -11.45 10.76 -10.40
C SER A 109 -9.99 10.53 -10.81
N VAL A 110 -9.68 9.34 -11.34
CA VAL A 110 -8.35 9.01 -11.86
C VAL A 110 -7.99 9.86 -13.08
N LYS A 111 -8.94 10.05 -14.01
CA LYS A 111 -8.75 10.87 -15.21
C LYS A 111 -8.48 12.34 -14.87
N ASN A 112 -9.24 12.91 -13.94
CA ASN A 112 -9.04 14.30 -13.49
C ASN A 112 -7.66 14.47 -12.86
N PHE A 113 -7.24 13.52 -12.01
CA PHE A 113 -5.89 13.52 -11.46
C PHE A 113 -4.82 13.45 -12.57
N ALA A 114 -4.96 12.56 -13.54
CA ALA A 114 -4.02 12.43 -14.65
C ALA A 114 -3.93 13.71 -15.49
N GLN A 115 -5.04 14.42 -15.71
CA GLN A 115 -5.05 15.71 -16.43
C GLN A 115 -4.31 16.82 -15.67
N LEU A 116 -4.31 16.80 -14.33
CA LEU A 116 -3.53 17.74 -13.52
C LEU A 116 -2.02 17.54 -13.71
N MET A 117 -1.58 16.27 -13.76
CA MET A 117 -0.17 15.90 -13.90
C MET A 117 0.31 16.05 -15.36
N TRP A 118 -0.52 15.62 -16.30
CA TRP A 118 -0.27 15.63 -17.74
C TRP A 118 -1.46 16.27 -18.47
N PRO A 119 -1.43 17.60 -18.72
CA PRO A 119 -2.51 18.31 -19.40
C PRO A 119 -2.82 17.81 -20.81
N GLU A 120 -1.80 17.33 -21.53
CA GLU A 120 -1.93 16.70 -22.86
C GLU A 120 -2.51 15.27 -22.79
N GLY A 121 -2.76 14.76 -21.58
CA GLY A 121 -3.29 13.44 -21.31
C GLY A 121 -2.22 12.38 -21.03
N HIS A 122 -2.62 11.35 -20.28
CA HIS A 122 -1.79 10.17 -20.03
C HIS A 122 -2.66 8.89 -19.98
N PRO A 123 -3.21 8.43 -21.12
CA PRO A 123 -4.22 7.36 -21.14
C PRO A 123 -3.78 6.08 -20.43
N ARG A 124 -2.49 5.71 -20.57
CA ARG A 124 -1.89 4.56 -19.90
C ARG A 124 -1.97 4.64 -18.37
N PHE A 125 -1.85 5.85 -17.80
CA PHE A 125 -1.95 6.03 -16.35
C PHE A 125 -3.38 5.78 -15.87
N CYS A 126 -4.36 6.31 -16.60
CA CYS A 126 -5.77 6.07 -16.30
C CYS A 126 -6.12 4.58 -16.38
N TYR A 127 -5.74 3.90 -17.47
CA TYR A 127 -6.02 2.47 -17.63
C TYR A 127 -5.30 1.60 -16.60
N GLY A 128 -4.04 1.92 -16.29
CA GLY A 128 -3.26 1.17 -15.29
C GLY A 128 -3.81 1.27 -13.86
N LEU A 129 -4.58 2.31 -13.54
CA LEU A 129 -5.17 2.51 -12.21
C LEU A 129 -6.68 2.21 -12.13
N ALA A 130 -7.39 2.21 -13.25
CA ALA A 130 -8.84 2.16 -13.29
C ALA A 130 -9.41 1.00 -14.12
N GLU A 131 -8.61 -0.07 -14.35
CA GLU A 131 -9.09 -1.27 -15.05
C GLU A 131 -10.33 -1.85 -14.36
N ASP A 132 -11.30 -2.28 -15.19
CA ASP A 132 -12.68 -2.68 -14.86
C ASP A 132 -13.02 -2.53 -13.38
N SER A 133 -13.54 -1.34 -13.04
CA SER A 133 -13.97 -0.99 -11.70
C SER A 133 -14.80 -2.12 -11.11
N LEU A 134 -14.14 -2.92 -10.27
CA LEU A 134 -14.81 -3.77 -9.31
C LEU A 134 -15.82 -2.86 -8.62
N LYS A 135 -17.11 -3.14 -8.82
CA LYS A 135 -18.22 -2.45 -8.14
C LYS A 135 -18.20 -2.84 -6.66
N ILE A 136 -17.13 -2.46 -5.99
CA ILE A 136 -16.93 -2.56 -4.57
C ILE A 136 -17.71 -1.38 -4.00
N ASN A 137 -18.74 -1.67 -3.21
CA ASN A 137 -19.55 -0.65 -2.53
C ASN A 137 -18.81 -0.06 -1.32
N TYR A 138 -17.51 0.21 -1.47
CA TYR A 138 -16.65 0.78 -0.45
C TYR A 138 -15.90 1.97 -1.04
N THR A 139 -15.72 3.00 -0.22
CA THR A 139 -14.84 4.11 -0.55
C THR A 139 -13.39 3.64 -0.47
N THR A 140 -12.68 3.70 -1.58
CA THR A 140 -11.25 3.41 -1.65
C THR A 140 -10.44 4.68 -1.82
N SER A 141 -9.29 4.73 -1.15
CA SER A 141 -8.26 5.75 -1.38
C SER A 141 -6.95 5.06 -1.69
N MET A 142 -6.19 5.62 -2.62
CA MET A 142 -4.84 5.17 -2.94
C MET A 142 -3.84 6.22 -2.46
N ARG A 143 -2.71 5.74 -1.95
CA ARG A 143 -1.55 6.57 -1.66
C ARG A 143 -0.37 6.03 -2.45
N MET A 144 0.20 6.86 -3.31
CA MET A 144 1.44 6.56 -4.05
C MET A 144 2.58 7.29 -3.35
N MET A 145 3.63 6.57 -2.97
CA MET A 145 4.70 7.11 -2.10
C MET A 145 6.07 6.81 -2.69
N LYS A 146 6.96 7.79 -2.57
CA LYS A 146 8.37 7.70 -2.89
C LYS A 146 9.17 8.05 -1.65
N TYR A 147 10.14 7.21 -1.34
CA TYR A 147 11.13 7.44 -0.29
C TYR A 147 12.51 7.50 -0.94
N MET A 148 13.25 8.56 -0.65
CA MET A 148 14.65 8.69 -1.04
C MET A 148 15.53 7.92 -0.05
N ALA A 149 16.65 7.40 -0.53
CA ALA A 149 17.65 6.81 0.36
C ALA A 149 18.23 7.90 1.27
N PRO A 150 18.40 7.63 2.58
CA PRO A 150 19.14 8.54 3.45
C PRO A 150 20.61 8.64 3.03
N PRO A 151 21.35 9.64 3.53
CA PRO A 151 22.79 9.71 3.33
C PRO A 151 23.49 8.40 3.75
N PRO A 152 24.61 8.02 3.12
CA PRO A 152 25.31 6.78 3.44
C PRO A 152 25.68 6.68 4.92
N GLY A 153 25.25 5.59 5.57
CA GLY A 153 25.52 5.34 6.99
C GLY A 153 24.47 5.90 7.95
N GLU A 154 23.45 6.59 7.44
CA GLU A 154 22.34 7.12 8.24
C GLU A 154 21.10 6.23 8.09
N TYR A 155 20.38 6.05 9.19
CA TYR A 155 19.03 5.47 9.19
C TYR A 155 18.05 6.57 9.55
N GLU A 156 17.28 7.03 8.57
CA GLU A 156 16.27 8.05 8.79
C GLU A 156 14.86 7.47 8.76
N THR A 157 14.02 7.97 9.64
CA THR A 157 12.59 7.68 9.65
C THR A 157 11.94 8.32 8.41
N GLY A 158 11.55 7.48 7.44
CA GLY A 158 10.86 7.96 6.24
C GLY A 158 9.46 8.50 6.53
N LEU A 159 8.71 7.79 7.39
CA LEU A 159 7.40 8.22 7.88
C LEU A 159 7.27 7.79 9.34
N PHE A 160 6.66 8.63 10.18
CA PHE A 160 6.49 8.34 11.59
C PHE A 160 5.55 7.15 11.83
N ALA A 161 5.72 6.47 12.97
CA ALA A 161 4.84 5.38 13.40
C ALA A 161 3.39 5.87 13.49
N HIS A 162 2.48 5.19 12.79
CA HIS A 162 1.06 5.55 12.74
C HIS A 162 0.18 4.33 12.48
N THR A 163 -1.12 4.54 12.57
CA THR A 163 -2.14 3.57 12.18
C THR A 163 -3.00 4.12 11.07
N ASP A 164 -3.61 3.21 10.31
CA ASP A 164 -4.47 3.56 9.19
C ASP A 164 -5.91 3.78 9.63
N LYS A 165 -6.49 4.90 9.18
CA LYS A 165 -7.90 5.26 9.44
C LYS A 165 -8.94 4.38 8.73
N PRO A 166 -8.71 3.90 7.49
CA PRO A 166 -9.62 2.96 6.83
C PRO A 166 -9.77 1.64 7.60
N VAL A 167 -10.75 0.82 7.21
CA VAL A 167 -10.98 -0.51 7.82
C VAL A 167 -9.79 -1.46 7.63
N SER A 168 -9.09 -1.33 6.50
CA SER A 168 -7.92 -2.11 6.15
C SER A 168 -7.12 -1.43 5.04
N THR A 169 -5.86 -1.85 4.90
CA THR A 169 -4.93 -1.37 3.87
C THR A 169 -4.24 -2.55 3.20
N ILE A 170 -3.97 -2.43 1.90
CA ILE A 170 -3.11 -3.33 1.14
C ILE A 170 -1.90 -2.53 0.69
N ILE A 171 -0.70 -2.96 1.09
CA ILE A 171 0.57 -2.33 0.76
C ILE A 171 1.29 -3.14 -0.32
N CYS A 172 1.86 -2.42 -1.28
CA CYS A 172 2.63 -2.94 -2.39
C CYS A 172 3.94 -2.15 -2.47
N GLU A 173 5.09 -2.81 -2.31
CA GLU A 173 6.43 -2.18 -2.33
C GLU A 173 7.20 -2.50 -3.63
N ASP A 174 8.10 -1.60 -4.04
CA ASP A 174 8.99 -1.77 -5.22
C ASP A 174 10.20 -2.67 -4.93
N GLN A 175 10.04 -3.64 -4.02
CA GLN A 175 11.10 -4.58 -3.59
C GLN A 175 12.32 -3.93 -2.92
N VAL A 176 12.21 -2.66 -2.52
CA VAL A 176 13.18 -1.98 -1.65
C VAL A 176 12.64 -2.03 -0.22
N PRO A 177 13.27 -2.77 0.71
CA PRO A 177 12.72 -2.99 2.03
C PRO A 177 12.81 -1.73 2.89
N GLY A 178 11.68 -1.29 3.42
CA GLY A 178 11.60 -0.13 4.31
C GLY A 178 10.45 -0.18 5.31
N LEU A 179 9.43 -1.01 5.07
CA LEU A 179 8.30 -1.19 5.98
C LEU A 179 8.71 -1.92 7.27
N GLU A 180 8.41 -1.25 8.38
CA GLU A 180 8.47 -1.80 9.73
C GLU A 180 7.07 -1.77 10.34
N ILE A 181 6.71 -2.85 11.02
CA ILE A 181 5.39 -3.00 11.64
C ILE A 181 5.55 -3.28 13.12
N GLU A 182 4.84 -2.51 13.94
CA GLU A 182 4.67 -2.78 15.35
C GLU A 182 3.70 -3.94 15.55
N VAL A 183 4.17 -5.02 16.18
CA VAL A 183 3.36 -6.15 16.64
C VAL A 183 3.12 -6.04 18.15
N LYS A 184 2.49 -7.05 18.74
CA LYS A 184 2.21 -7.07 20.19
C LYS A 184 3.48 -6.82 21.02
N ASP A 185 3.28 -6.22 22.18
CA ASP A 185 4.30 -5.88 23.16
C ASP A 185 5.34 -4.84 22.70
N GLY A 186 5.00 -4.02 21.68
CA GLY A 186 5.82 -2.92 21.19
C GLY A 186 7.04 -3.37 20.38
N GLN A 187 7.07 -4.63 19.97
CA GLN A 187 8.13 -5.17 19.12
C GLN A 187 7.91 -4.73 17.67
N TRP A 188 9.00 -4.41 16.97
CA TRP A 188 8.94 -4.01 15.57
C TRP A 188 9.56 -5.09 14.68
N ILE A 189 8.84 -5.45 13.62
CA ILE A 189 9.30 -6.40 12.60
C ILE A 189 9.59 -5.61 11.33
N LYS A 190 10.83 -5.68 10.85
CA LYS A 190 11.21 -5.18 9.53
C LYS A 190 10.92 -6.25 8.47
N LEU A 191 10.11 -5.89 7.48
CA LEU A 191 9.79 -6.78 6.37
C LEU A 191 10.87 -6.67 5.28
N THR A 192 11.71 -7.70 5.15
CA THR A 192 12.86 -7.67 4.22
C THR A 192 12.77 -8.64 3.05
N ASN A 193 11.88 -9.63 3.12
CA ASN A 193 11.81 -10.75 2.16
C ASN A 193 10.40 -10.96 1.60
N LEU A 194 9.69 -9.87 1.31
CA LEU A 194 8.36 -9.96 0.67
C LEU A 194 8.51 -10.49 -0.76
N SER A 195 7.60 -11.37 -1.16
CA SER A 195 7.59 -11.89 -2.53
C SER A 195 7.29 -10.79 -3.57
N PRO A 196 7.93 -10.83 -4.76
CA PRO A 196 7.58 -9.97 -5.89
C PRO A 196 6.14 -10.13 -6.39
N SER A 197 5.41 -11.15 -5.94
CA SER A 197 4.00 -11.39 -6.29
C SER A 197 3.06 -11.32 -5.07
N SER A 198 3.52 -10.83 -3.92
CA SER A 198 2.69 -10.71 -2.72
C SER A 198 2.41 -9.26 -2.33
N PHE A 199 1.46 -9.08 -1.43
CA PHE A 199 1.08 -7.80 -0.86
C PHE A 199 1.09 -7.91 0.66
N VAL A 200 1.09 -6.79 1.38
CA VAL A 200 0.90 -6.82 2.83
C VAL A 200 -0.50 -6.30 3.15
N PHE A 201 -1.30 -7.11 3.84
CA PHE A 201 -2.58 -6.68 4.39
C PHE A 201 -2.38 -6.14 5.79
N MET A 202 -2.98 -5.00 6.09
CA MET A 202 -2.95 -4.35 7.40
C MET A 202 -4.38 -4.11 7.92
N VAL A 203 -4.59 -4.37 9.21
CA VAL A 203 -5.82 -4.03 9.93
C VAL A 203 -5.77 -2.55 10.30
N GLY A 204 -6.81 -1.80 9.93
CA GLY A 204 -6.93 -0.40 10.30
C GLY A 204 -7.75 -0.16 11.56
N ASP A 205 -7.80 1.09 12.00
CA ASP A 205 -8.36 1.54 13.28
C ASP A 205 -9.77 0.98 13.59
N PRO A 206 -10.72 0.89 12.64
CA PRO A 206 -12.08 0.41 12.94
C PRO A 206 -12.17 -1.06 13.37
N LEU A 207 -11.10 -1.85 13.16
CA LEU A 207 -11.04 -3.28 13.48
C LEU A 207 -10.02 -3.61 14.59
N LYS A 208 -9.37 -2.59 15.17
CA LYS A 208 -8.46 -2.75 16.30
C LYS A 208 -9.20 -2.77 17.64
#